data_AF-A0A924TMN1-F1
#
_entry.id   AF-A0A924TMN1-F1
#
_cell.length_a   1.000
_cell.length_b   1.000
_cell.length_c   1.000
_cell.angle_alpha   90.00
_cell.angle_beta   90.00
_cell.angle_gamma   90.00
#
_symmetry.space_group_name_H-M   'P 1'
#
loop_
_entity.id
_entity.type
_entity.pdbx_description
1 polymer ?
#
loop_
_entity_poly.entity_id
_entity_poly.type
_entity_poly.pdbx_seq_one_letter_code
_entity_poly.pdbx_strand_id
1 'polypeptide(L)'
;MLTKTDIEKYFIAEKQESLFFIIIGLVAVCIALIGLFIYKTQAFKGAAIPLIVIGLMQIVVGFSVYKRSDDDRMRVVYAYDMNRNDIKNTELPRMKVVNKNFAIYRWIEIMLATSGLICIFYNKYFTSQVASENVHYSFSYGLGLALALLAVIMLGADYFAEKRAIIYTNQLQNFIEKKSNI
;
A
#
# COMPACT_ATOMS: atom_id res chain seq x y z
N MET A 1 24.86 -7.05 10.57
CA MET A 1 25.36 -5.70 10.92
C MET A 1 24.88 -4.75 9.85
N LEU A 2 24.49 -3.51 10.20
CA LEU A 2 24.07 -2.52 9.21
C LEU A 2 25.25 -2.07 8.34
N THR A 3 25.11 -2.21 7.03
CA THR A 3 26.05 -1.70 6.01
C THR A 3 25.39 -0.61 5.16
N LYS A 4 26.19 0.20 4.45
CA LYS A 4 25.66 1.16 3.46
C LYS A 4 24.82 0.48 2.38
N THR A 5 25.25 -0.70 1.94
CA THR A 5 24.51 -1.50 0.98
C THR A 5 23.13 -1.89 1.49
N ASP A 6 22.97 -2.15 2.79
CA ASP A 6 21.65 -2.44 3.38
C ASP A 6 20.73 -1.21 3.36
N ILE A 7 21.28 -0.03 3.66
CA ILE A 7 20.57 1.26 3.59
C ILE A 7 20.10 1.51 2.14
N GLU A 8 21.01 1.40 1.17
CA GLU A 8 20.68 1.59 -0.24
C GLU A 8 19.64 0.58 -0.73
N LYS A 9 19.79 -0.70 -0.38
CA LYS A 9 18.81 -1.75 -0.72
C LYS A 9 17.43 -1.43 -0.18
N TYR A 10 17.33 -0.96 1.07
CA TYR A 10 16.05 -0.58 1.67
C TYR A 10 15.38 0.56 0.88
N PHE A 11 16.10 1.65 0.61
CA PHE A 11 15.53 2.80 -0.10
C PHE A 11 15.23 2.52 -1.58
N ILE A 12 16.02 1.67 -2.24
CA ILE A 12 15.71 1.19 -3.59
C ILE A 12 14.40 0.39 -3.57
N ALA A 13 14.21 -0.50 -2.59
CA ALA A 13 12.98 -1.26 -2.46
C ALA A 13 11.77 -0.38 -2.12
N GLU A 14 11.92 0.61 -1.24
CA GLU A 14 10.88 1.61 -0.92
C GLU A 14 10.46 2.38 -2.18
N LYS A 15 11.45 2.79 -3.00
CA LYS A 15 11.20 3.47 -4.27
C LYS A 15 10.48 2.56 -5.28
N GLN A 16 10.87 1.29 -5.38
CA GLN A 16 10.22 0.33 -6.28
C GLN A 16 8.77 0.06 -5.89
N GLU A 17 8.51 -0.08 -4.60
CA GLU A 17 7.15 -0.24 -4.06
C GLU A 17 6.28 0.99 -4.35
N SER A 18 6.83 2.19 -4.18
CA SER A 18 6.11 3.42 -4.53
C SER A 18 5.74 3.48 -6.02
N LEU A 19 6.63 2.98 -6.89
CA LEU A 19 6.37 2.85 -8.33
C LEU A 19 5.27 1.82 -8.62
N PHE A 20 5.28 0.69 -7.90
CA PHE A 20 4.23 -0.32 -7.99
C PHE A 20 2.85 0.28 -7.66
N PHE A 21 2.74 1.06 -6.57
CA PHE A 21 1.48 1.74 -6.22
C PHE A 21 1.04 2.74 -7.29
N ILE A 22 1.95 3.52 -7.86
CA ILE A 22 1.61 4.45 -8.97
C ILE A 22 1.04 3.68 -10.17
N ILE A 23 1.69 2.59 -10.57
CA ILE A 23 1.27 1.78 -11.73
C ILE A 23 -0.11 1.16 -11.47
N ILE A 24 -0.30 0.51 -10.32
CA ILE A 24 -1.61 -0.09 -9.96
C ILE A 24 -2.70 0.97 -9.89
N GLY A 25 -2.40 2.13 -9.32
CA GLY A 25 -3.36 3.24 -9.24
C GLY A 25 -3.76 3.78 -10.61
N LEU A 26 -2.81 3.93 -11.54
CA LEU A 26 -3.09 4.33 -12.92
C LEU A 26 -3.94 3.27 -13.64
N VAL A 27 -3.58 2.00 -13.50
CA VAL A 27 -4.36 0.89 -14.09
C VAL A 27 -5.78 0.87 -13.54
N ALA A 28 -5.96 1.05 -12.23
CA ALA A 28 -7.27 1.09 -11.60
C ALA A 28 -8.15 2.23 -12.14
N VAL A 29 -7.58 3.44 -12.27
CA VAL A 29 -8.28 4.61 -12.85
C VAL A 29 -8.64 4.36 -14.32
N CYS A 30 -7.73 3.81 -15.12
CA CYS A 30 -8.00 3.46 -16.51
C CYS A 30 -9.13 2.44 -16.64
N ILE A 31 -9.13 1.37 -15.83
CA ILE A 31 -10.19 0.36 -15.80
C ILE A 31 -11.54 1.01 -15.41
N ALA A 32 -11.54 1.93 -14.44
CA ALA A 32 -12.75 2.64 -14.05
C ALA A 32 -13.32 3.48 -15.19
N LEU A 33 -12.47 4.26 -15.88
CA LEU A 33 -12.89 5.10 -17.01
C LEU A 33 -13.43 4.25 -18.16
N ILE A 34 -12.73 3.17 -18.53
CA ILE A 34 -13.19 2.20 -19.54
C ILE A 34 -14.55 1.63 -19.14
N GLY A 35 -14.71 1.20 -17.89
CA GLY A 35 -15.96 0.67 -17.35
C GLY A 35 -17.12 1.66 -17.44
N LEU A 36 -16.87 2.93 -17.11
CA LEU A 36 -17.87 3.99 -17.11
C LEU A 36 -18.26 4.44 -18.52
N PHE A 37 -17.30 4.58 -19.44
CA PHE A 37 -17.56 5.15 -20.77
C PHE A 37 -17.91 4.12 -21.83
N ILE A 38 -17.37 2.91 -21.76
CA ILE A 38 -17.57 1.86 -22.78
C ILE A 38 -18.68 0.91 -22.34
N TYR A 39 -18.53 0.23 -21.20
CA TYR A 39 -19.43 -0.86 -20.81
C TYR A 39 -20.72 -0.38 -20.14
N LYS A 40 -20.67 0.71 -19.36
CA LYS A 40 -21.84 1.37 -18.73
C LYS A 40 -22.72 0.45 -17.85
N THR A 41 -22.25 -0.73 -17.45
CA THR A 41 -23.03 -1.67 -16.63
C THR A 41 -23.14 -1.18 -15.19
N GLN A 42 -24.17 -1.65 -14.47
CA GLN A 42 -24.36 -1.28 -13.06
C GLN A 42 -23.19 -1.72 -12.18
N ALA A 43 -22.63 -2.90 -12.43
CA ALA A 43 -21.42 -3.37 -11.75
C ALA A 43 -20.21 -2.46 -12.01
N PHE A 44 -19.96 -2.02 -13.25
CA PHE A 44 -18.84 -1.11 -13.52
C PHE A 44 -19.02 0.26 -12.86
N LYS A 45 -20.25 0.77 -12.77
CA LYS A 45 -20.54 2.00 -12.00
C LYS A 45 -20.20 1.85 -10.52
N GLY A 46 -20.50 0.69 -9.94
CA GLY A 46 -20.15 0.38 -8.56
C GLY A 46 -18.64 0.20 -8.34
N ALA A 47 -17.98 -0.51 -9.25
CA ALA A 47 -16.54 -0.75 -9.20
C ALA A 47 -15.72 0.54 -9.41
N ALA A 48 -16.22 1.47 -10.24
CA ALA A 48 -15.50 2.69 -10.57
C ALA A 48 -15.21 3.57 -9.36
N ILE A 49 -16.09 3.61 -8.35
CA ILE A 49 -15.91 4.41 -7.14
C ILE A 49 -14.62 4.02 -6.39
N PRO A 50 -14.47 2.77 -5.89
CA PRO A 50 -13.24 2.37 -5.21
C PRO A 50 -12.03 2.39 -6.15
N LEU A 51 -12.18 2.01 -7.43
CA LEU A 51 -11.08 2.06 -8.41
C LEU A 51 -10.50 3.46 -8.58
N ILE A 52 -11.35 4.49 -8.65
CA ILE A 52 -10.90 5.88 -8.79
C ILE A 52 -10.36 6.39 -7.46
N VAL A 53 -11.11 6.23 -6.36
CA VAL A 53 -10.75 6.82 -5.06
C VAL A 53 -9.44 6.22 -4.55
N ILE A 54 -9.33 4.90 -4.50
CA ILE A 54 -8.13 4.21 -4.03
C ILE A 54 -7.00 4.37 -5.06
N GLY A 55 -7.31 4.29 -6.37
CA GLY A 55 -6.30 4.46 -7.41
C GLY A 55 -5.62 5.83 -7.37
N LEU A 56 -6.40 6.92 -7.21
CA LEU A 56 -5.85 8.27 -7.04
C LEU A 56 -5.04 8.39 -5.74
N MET A 57 -5.52 7.79 -4.64
CA MET A 57 -4.78 7.78 -3.38
C MET A 57 -3.42 7.08 -3.53
N GLN A 58 -3.36 5.93 -4.21
CA GLN A 58 -2.12 5.20 -4.49
C GLN A 58 -1.15 6.03 -5.35
N ILE A 59 -1.66 6.74 -6.36
CA ILE A 59 -0.82 7.62 -7.19
C ILE A 59 -0.21 8.74 -6.34
N VAL A 60 -1.01 9.42 -5.51
CA VAL A 60 -0.53 10.55 -4.70
C VAL A 60 0.47 10.10 -3.64
N VAL A 61 0.16 9.03 -2.89
CA VAL A 61 1.04 8.49 -1.86
C VAL A 61 2.30 7.90 -2.48
N GLY A 62 2.16 7.11 -3.54
CA GLY A 62 3.29 6.52 -4.27
C GLY A 62 4.22 7.59 -4.84
N PHE A 63 3.69 8.64 -5.48
CA PHE A 63 4.50 9.74 -5.99
C PHE A 63 5.27 10.48 -4.87
N SER A 64 4.61 10.72 -3.74
CA SER A 64 5.21 11.40 -2.59
C SER A 64 6.39 10.61 -2.01
N VAL A 65 6.25 9.28 -1.90
CA VAL A 65 7.33 8.39 -1.44
C VAL A 65 8.44 8.31 -2.50
N TYR A 66 8.07 8.08 -3.77
CA TYR A 66 9.03 7.97 -4.88
C TYR A 66 10.00 9.15 -4.95
N LYS A 67 9.46 10.37 -4.82
CA LYS A 67 10.25 11.60 -4.86
C LYS A 67 11.17 11.73 -3.64
N ARG A 68 10.71 11.34 -2.45
CA ARG A 68 11.47 11.49 -1.20
C ARG A 68 12.54 10.42 -1.02
N SER A 69 12.34 9.20 -1.52
CA SER A 69 13.23 8.06 -1.24
C SER A 69 14.68 8.27 -1.69
N ASP A 70 14.94 9.03 -2.76
CA ASP A 70 16.32 9.34 -3.19
C ASP A 70 17.02 10.29 -2.20
N ASP A 71 16.32 11.32 -1.74
CA ASP A 71 16.84 12.30 -0.78
C ASP A 71 17.09 11.64 0.59
N ASP A 72 16.14 10.82 1.05
CA ASP A 72 16.28 10.04 2.28
C ASP A 72 17.47 9.06 2.17
N ARG A 73 17.65 8.38 1.03
CA ARG A 73 18.81 7.50 0.78
C ARG A 73 20.13 8.25 0.94
N MET A 74 20.28 9.38 0.24
CA MET A 74 21.52 10.15 0.28
C MET A 74 21.80 10.67 1.69
N ARG A 75 20.78 11.20 2.39
CA ARG A 75 20.91 11.69 3.77
C ARG A 75 21.41 10.59 4.70
N VAL A 76 20.77 9.42 4.67
CA VAL A 76 21.07 8.34 5.63
C VAL A 76 22.43 7.68 5.33
N VAL A 77 22.78 7.51 4.04
CA VAL A 77 24.12 7.02 3.65
C VAL A 77 25.22 8.00 4.10
N TYR A 78 25.00 9.30 3.94
CA TYR A 78 25.93 10.32 4.42
C TYR A 78 26.04 10.32 5.96
N ALA A 79 24.89 10.25 6.66
CA ALA A 79 24.83 10.20 8.11
C ALA A 79 25.53 8.95 8.69
N TYR A 80 25.56 7.84 7.95
CA TYR A 80 26.26 6.62 8.36
C TYR A 80 27.76 6.86 8.62
N ASP A 81 28.42 7.66 7.77
CA ASP A 81 29.85 7.98 7.91
C ASP A 81 30.09 9.22 8.76
N MET A 82 29.34 10.29 8.49
CA MET A 82 29.70 11.65 8.94
C MET A 82 28.92 12.09 10.17
N ASN A 83 27.71 11.56 10.40
CA ASN A 83 26.84 12.02 11.49
C ASN A 83 25.89 10.94 12.01
N ARG A 84 26.42 10.02 12.81
CA ARG A 84 25.62 8.92 13.39
C ARG A 84 24.48 9.40 14.31
N ASN A 85 24.55 10.62 14.84
CA ASN A 85 23.47 11.18 15.66
C ASN A 85 22.20 11.41 14.84
N ASP A 86 22.31 11.71 13.54
CA ASP A 86 21.15 11.83 12.65
C ASP A 86 20.42 10.49 12.46
N ILE A 87 21.15 9.38 12.40
CA ILE A 87 20.54 8.05 12.37
C ILE A 87 19.71 7.77 13.64
N LYS A 88 20.23 8.17 14.81
CA LYS A 88 19.57 7.96 16.10
C LYS A 88 18.35 8.88 16.29
N ASN A 89 18.49 10.15 15.93
CA ASN A 89 17.52 11.19 16.28
C ASN A 89 16.50 11.47 15.18
N THR A 90 16.81 11.11 13.92
CA THR A 90 15.96 11.37 12.76
C THR A 90 15.46 10.06 12.14
N GLU A 91 16.38 9.19 11.74
CA GLU A 91 16.01 7.99 10.95
C GLU A 91 15.31 6.91 11.79
N LEU A 92 15.81 6.60 12.99
CA LEU A 92 15.18 5.60 13.85
C LEU A 92 13.74 6.01 14.28
N PRO A 93 13.47 7.25 14.72
CA PRO A 93 12.10 7.70 14.97
C PRO A 93 11.21 7.65 13.74
N ARG A 94 11.71 8.06 12.55
CA ARG A 94 10.99 7.94 11.28
C ARG A 94 10.55 6.50 11.04
N MET A 95 11.48 5.54 11.15
CA MET A 95 11.20 4.12 10.94
C MET A 95 10.20 3.54 11.96
N LYS A 96 10.21 4.01 13.21
CA LYS A 96 9.19 3.63 14.20
C LYS A 96 7.79 4.09 13.79
N VAL A 97 7.66 5.31 13.25
CA VAL A 97 6.39 5.82 12.72
C VAL A 97 5.95 5.02 11.50
N VAL A 98 6.87 4.74 10.56
CA VAL A 98 6.60 3.92 9.38
C VAL A 98 6.07 2.53 9.76
N ASN A 99 6.73 1.83 10.69
CA ASN A 99 6.28 0.51 11.17
C ASN A 99 4.90 0.58 11.85
N LYS A 100 4.62 1.64 12.62
CA LYS A 100 3.31 1.86 13.24
C LYS A 100 2.23 2.06 12.17
N ASN A 101 2.54 2.85 11.14
CA ASN A 101 1.61 3.10 10.04
C ASN A 101 1.31 1.83 9.24
N PHE A 102 2.31 1.00 8.95
CA PHE A 102 2.08 -0.31 8.32
C PHE A 102 1.11 -1.19 9.11
N ALA A 103 1.24 -1.23 10.45
CA ALA A 103 0.30 -1.98 11.29
C ALA A 103 -1.14 -1.42 11.20
N ILE A 104 -1.30 -0.10 11.12
CA ILE A 104 -2.60 0.56 10.95
C ILE A 104 -3.19 0.27 9.57
N TYR A 105 -2.40 0.45 8.51
CA TYR A 105 -2.83 0.20 7.13
C TYR A 105 -3.26 -1.24 6.92
N ARG A 106 -2.51 -2.21 7.44
CA ARG A 106 -2.90 -3.62 7.41
C ARG A 106 -4.31 -3.85 7.97
N TRP A 107 -4.65 -3.25 9.12
CA TRP A 107 -6.00 -3.39 9.68
C TRP A 107 -7.07 -2.72 8.82
N ILE A 108 -6.78 -1.53 8.29
CA ILE A 108 -7.67 -0.82 7.36
C ILE A 108 -7.93 -1.68 6.11
N GLU A 109 -6.90 -2.26 5.52
CA GLU A 109 -7.00 -3.11 4.33
C GLU A 109 -7.78 -4.39 4.61
N ILE A 110 -7.56 -5.05 5.75
CA ILE A 110 -8.34 -6.23 6.16
C ILE A 110 -9.82 -5.85 6.30
N MET A 111 -10.13 -4.70 6.91
CA MET A 111 -11.51 -4.22 7.04
C MET A 111 -12.13 -3.90 5.67
N LEU A 112 -11.37 -3.28 4.75
CA LEU A 112 -11.83 -3.00 3.39
C LEU A 112 -12.07 -4.29 2.59
N ALA A 113 -11.15 -5.26 2.67
CA ALA A 113 -11.29 -6.56 2.01
C ALA A 113 -12.52 -7.31 2.53
N THR A 114 -12.70 -7.34 3.86
CA THR A 114 -13.85 -8.00 4.50
C THR A 114 -15.15 -7.30 4.14
N SER A 115 -15.18 -5.97 4.14
CA SER A 115 -16.36 -5.19 3.71
C SER A 115 -16.71 -5.47 2.25
N GLY A 116 -15.69 -5.55 1.38
CA GLY A 116 -15.87 -5.92 -0.02
C GLY A 116 -16.48 -7.33 -0.18
N LEU A 117 -15.98 -8.31 0.57
CA LEU A 117 -16.55 -9.66 0.60
C LEU A 117 -17.99 -9.67 1.11
N ILE A 118 -18.31 -8.92 2.18
CA ILE A 118 -19.68 -8.79 2.69
C ILE A 118 -20.60 -8.21 1.61
N CYS A 119 -20.19 -7.18 0.87
CA CYS A 119 -20.97 -6.64 -0.23
C CYS A 119 -21.24 -7.68 -1.33
N ILE A 120 -20.26 -8.53 -1.66
CA ILE A 120 -20.40 -9.61 -2.64
C ILE A 120 -21.39 -10.68 -2.13
N PHE A 121 -21.21 -11.15 -0.90
CA PHE A 121 -22.04 -12.23 -0.33
C PHE A 121 -23.47 -11.78 -0.02
N TYR A 122 -23.66 -10.57 0.50
CA TYR A 122 -24.99 -10.01 0.72
C TYR A 122 -25.76 -9.91 -0.60
N ASN A 123 -25.08 -9.47 -1.66
CA ASN A 123 -25.70 -9.40 -2.96
C ASN A 123 -26.06 -10.78 -3.51
N LYS A 124 -25.18 -11.78 -3.35
CA LYS A 124 -25.45 -13.16 -3.75
C LYS A 124 -26.63 -13.76 -2.98
N TYR A 125 -26.69 -13.56 -1.66
CA TYR A 125 -27.72 -14.13 -0.79
C TYR A 125 -29.10 -13.49 -1.05
N PHE A 126 -29.17 -12.16 -1.18
CA PHE A 126 -30.43 -11.46 -1.40
C PHE A 126 -30.92 -11.57 -2.86
N THR A 127 -30.01 -11.54 -3.84
CA THR A 127 -30.37 -11.70 -5.27
C THR A 127 -30.74 -13.14 -5.62
N SER A 128 -30.16 -14.14 -4.93
CA SER A 128 -30.54 -15.56 -5.07
C SER A 128 -31.99 -15.84 -4.68
N GLN A 129 -32.63 -14.97 -3.90
CA GLN A 129 -34.02 -15.15 -3.48
C GLN A 129 -35.03 -14.58 -4.50
N VAL A 130 -34.57 -13.86 -5.55
CA VAL A 130 -35.42 -13.03 -6.42
C VAL A 130 -35.24 -13.23 -7.95
N ALA A 131 -34.19 -13.90 -8.46
CA ALA A 131 -33.97 -14.05 -9.92
C ALA A 131 -34.10 -15.53 -10.37
N SER A 132 -34.97 -15.99 -11.29
CA SER A 132 -35.56 -15.42 -12.51
C SER A 132 -34.53 -14.85 -13.51
N GLU A 133 -33.95 -15.77 -14.27
CA GLU A 133 -33.49 -15.72 -15.68
C GLU A 133 -32.57 -14.63 -16.25
N ASN A 134 -32.26 -13.50 -15.58
CA ASN A 134 -31.25 -12.56 -16.11
C ASN A 134 -30.41 -11.92 -15.00
N VAL A 135 -29.26 -12.53 -14.68
CA VAL A 135 -28.33 -12.04 -13.64
C VAL A 135 -27.57 -10.82 -14.16
N HIS A 136 -28.19 -9.64 -14.10
CA HIS A 136 -27.44 -8.39 -14.19
C HIS A 136 -26.64 -8.21 -12.89
N TYR A 137 -25.30 -8.22 -12.98
CA TYR A 137 -24.44 -7.91 -11.84
C TYR A 137 -24.81 -6.54 -11.27
N SER A 138 -25.20 -6.53 -10.00
CA SER A 138 -25.64 -5.32 -9.29
C SER A 138 -24.48 -4.34 -9.06
N PHE A 139 -24.84 -3.09 -8.78
CA PHE A 139 -23.90 -2.06 -8.34
C PHE A 139 -23.07 -2.49 -7.12
N SER A 140 -23.71 -3.08 -6.10
CA SER A 140 -23.03 -3.53 -4.88
C SER A 140 -22.04 -4.66 -5.13
N TYR A 141 -22.30 -5.52 -6.11
CA TYR A 141 -21.36 -6.58 -6.49
C TYR A 141 -20.08 -5.98 -7.06
N GLY A 142 -20.19 -5.02 -8.00
CA GLY A 142 -19.03 -4.36 -8.58
C GLY A 142 -18.22 -3.55 -7.56
N LEU A 143 -18.92 -2.84 -6.66
CA LEU A 143 -18.30 -2.12 -5.54
C LEU A 143 -17.52 -3.06 -4.63
N GLY A 144 -18.14 -4.16 -4.21
CA GLY A 144 -17.52 -5.15 -3.33
C GLY A 144 -16.31 -5.84 -3.96
N LEU A 145 -16.42 -6.20 -5.25
CA LEU A 145 -15.36 -6.84 -6.01
C LEU A 145 -14.12 -5.93 -6.13
N ALA A 146 -14.31 -4.68 -6.53
CA ALA A 146 -13.21 -3.74 -6.68
C ALA A 146 -12.54 -3.42 -5.33
N LEU A 147 -13.32 -3.24 -4.26
CA LEU A 147 -12.79 -3.05 -2.91
C LEU A 147 -11.96 -4.25 -2.44
N ALA A 148 -12.50 -5.46 -2.58
CA ALA A 148 -11.80 -6.67 -2.15
C ALA A 148 -10.50 -6.89 -2.95
N LEU A 149 -10.56 -6.74 -4.27
CA LEU A 149 -9.40 -6.92 -5.14
C LEU A 149 -8.29 -5.92 -4.81
N LEU A 150 -8.60 -4.62 -4.74
CA LEU A 150 -7.62 -3.59 -4.43
C LEU A 150 -7.04 -3.77 -3.03
N ALA A 151 -7.88 -4.06 -2.03
CA ALA A 151 -7.42 -4.28 -0.66
C ALA A 151 -6.45 -5.46 -0.56
N VAL A 152 -6.71 -6.56 -1.25
CA VAL A 152 -5.81 -7.73 -1.26
C VAL A 152 -4.48 -7.41 -1.94
N ILE A 153 -4.49 -6.66 -3.05
CA ILE A 153 -3.27 -6.24 -3.75
C ILE A 153 -2.42 -5.33 -2.84
N MET A 154 -3.03 -4.33 -2.19
CA MET A 154 -2.32 -3.42 -1.29
C MET A 154 -1.75 -4.17 -0.09
N LEU A 155 -2.57 -5.01 0.55
CA LEU A 155 -2.15 -5.82 1.70
C LEU A 155 -0.97 -6.75 1.37
N GLY A 156 -0.95 -7.32 0.16
CA GLY A 156 0.18 -8.10 -0.32
C GLY A 156 1.46 -7.25 -0.44
N ALA A 157 1.38 -6.07 -1.05
CA ALA A 157 2.52 -5.18 -1.22
C ALA A 157 3.03 -4.65 0.13
N ASP A 158 2.13 -4.16 0.98
CA ASP A 158 2.42 -3.62 2.31
C ASP A 158 3.00 -4.68 3.24
N TYR A 159 2.58 -5.95 3.13
CA TYR A 159 3.17 -7.03 3.90
C TYR A 159 4.68 -7.19 3.64
N PHE A 160 5.09 -7.18 2.36
CA PHE A 160 6.51 -7.26 2.02
C PHE A 160 7.26 -6.00 2.46
N ALA A 161 6.63 -4.84 2.36
CA ALA A 161 7.18 -3.57 2.82
C ALA A 161 7.41 -3.52 4.33
N GLU A 162 6.41 -3.95 5.10
CA GLU A 162 6.45 -4.03 6.56
C GLU A 162 7.58 -4.95 7.01
N LYS A 163 7.71 -6.14 6.41
CA LYS A 163 8.80 -7.07 6.73
C LYS A 163 10.18 -6.45 6.48
N ARG A 164 10.37 -5.76 5.35
CA ARG A 164 11.61 -5.04 5.06
C ARG A 164 11.88 -3.92 6.06
N ALA A 165 10.86 -3.12 6.37
CA ALA A 165 10.96 -1.99 7.30
C ALA A 165 11.33 -2.45 8.71
N ILE A 166 10.76 -3.55 9.21
CA ILE A 166 11.11 -4.13 10.51
C ILE A 166 12.57 -4.60 10.52
N ILE A 167 13.02 -5.33 9.49
CA ILE A 167 14.41 -5.80 9.39
C ILE A 167 15.37 -4.60 9.43
N TYR A 168 15.11 -3.58 8.62
CA TYR A 168 15.91 -2.37 8.55
C TYR A 168 15.93 -1.60 9.88
N THR A 169 14.78 -1.47 10.54
CA THR A 169 14.67 -0.83 11.86
C THR A 169 15.51 -1.54 12.92
N ASN A 170 15.47 -2.88 12.93
CA ASN A 170 16.28 -3.69 13.84
C ASN A 170 17.78 -3.54 13.56
N GLN A 171 18.17 -3.43 12.29
CA GLN A 171 19.56 -3.16 11.91
C GLN A 171 20.03 -1.79 12.41
N LEU A 172 19.19 -0.75 12.29
CA LEU A 172 19.47 0.59 12.82
C LEU A 172 19.63 0.57 14.34
N GLN A 173 18.73 -0.10 15.06
CA GLN A 173 18.79 -0.19 16.52
C GLN A 173 20.06 -0.89 16.99
N ASN A 174 20.39 -2.06 16.41
CA ASN A 174 21.62 -2.79 16.72
C ASN A 174 22.88 -1.97 16.43
N PHE A 175 22.87 -1.16 15.37
CA PHE A 175 23.98 -0.28 15.00
C PHE A 175 24.21 0.85 16.01
N ILE A 176 23.14 1.33 16.66
CA ILE A 176 23.21 2.33 17.72
C ILE A 176 23.65 1.69 19.04
N GLU A 177 23.05 0.56 19.43
CA GLU A 177 23.32 -0.14 20.70
C GLU A 177 24.73 -0.73 20.77
N LYS A 178 25.26 -1.29 19.67
CA LYS A 178 26.61 -1.84 19.65
C LYS A 178 27.70 -0.81 19.99
N LYS A 179 27.41 0.50 19.88
CA LYS A 179 28.33 1.57 20.28
C LYS A 179 28.12 2.04 21.73
N SER A 180 26.97 1.81 22.37
CA SER A 180 26.84 2.19 23.80
C SER A 180 27.62 1.27 24.74
N ASN A 181 28.05 0.11 24.25
CA ASN A 181 28.77 -0.92 25.00
C ASN A 181 30.29 -0.96 24.68
N ILE A 182 30.82 0.08 24.02
CA ILE A 182 32.24 0.31 23.75
C ILE A 182 32.56 1.72 24.24
#